data_AF-A0A1C6AM67-F1
#
_entry.id   AF-A0A1C6AM67-F1
#
_cell.length_a   1.000
_cell.length_b   1.000
_cell.length_c   1.000
_cell.angle_alpha   90.00
_cell.angle_beta   90.00
_cell.angle_gamma   90.00
#
_symmetry.space_group_name_H-M   'P 1'
#
loop_
_entity.id
_entity.type
_entity.pdbx_description
1 polymer ?
#
loop_
_entity_poly.entity_id
_entity_poly.type
_entity_poly.pdbx_seq_one_letter_code
_entity_poly.pdbx_strand_id
1 'polypeptide(L)' 'MNNQEKIQLLKDRLHNLETNNKENNGVQRRIRRDIRNLEKKEKI' A
#
# COMPACT_ATOMS: atom_id res chain seq x y z
N MET A 1 -0.19 -12.09 10.67
CA MET A 1 -0.51 -10.72 10.25
C MET A 1 -1.84 -10.78 9.52
N ASN A 2 -2.87 -10.12 10.05
CA ASN A 2 -4.17 -10.07 9.40
C ASN A 2 -4.11 -9.11 8.18
N ASN A 3 -5.12 -9.15 7.32
CA ASN A 3 -5.13 -8.30 6.12
C ASN A 3 -5.22 -6.81 6.47
N GLN A 4 -5.85 -6.43 7.58
CA GLN A 4 -5.92 -5.04 8.05
C GLN A 4 -4.55 -4.47 8.45
N GLU A 5 -3.77 -5.22 9.23
CA GLU A 5 -2.38 -4.91 9.58
C GLU A 5 -1.53 -4.77 8.32
N LYS A 6 -1.73 -5.67 7.35
CA LYS A 6 -0.99 -5.65 6.09
C LYS A 6 -1.35 -4.42 5.25
N ILE A 7 -2.63 -4.02 5.23
CA ILE A 7 -3.09 -2.79 4.59
C ILE A 7 -2.43 -1.58 5.27
N GLN A 8 -2.40 -1.53 6.60
CA GLN A 8 -1.80 -0.42 7.33
C GLN A 8 -0.30 -0.27 7.02
N LEU A 9 0.45 -1.37 7.06
CA LEU A 9 1.87 -1.37 6.73
C LEU A 9 2.15 -0.91 5.28
N LEU A 10 1.28 -1.28 4.34
CA LEU A 10 1.38 -0.81 2.96
C LEU A 10 1.06 0.68 2.82
N LYS A 11 0.10 1.21 3.60
CA LYS A 11 -0.22 2.65 3.64
C LYS A 11 0.96 3.45 4.19
N ASP A 12 1.57 3.01 5.29
CA ASP A 12 2.72 3.68 5.89
C ASP A 12 3.93 3.67 4.93
N ARG A 13 4.16 2.54 4.25
CA ARG A 13 5.21 2.43 3.24
C ARG A 13 4.94 3.33 2.04
N LEU A 14 3.69 3.44 1.59
CA LEU A 14 3.31 4.34 0.51
C LEU A 14 3.57 5.79 0.89
N HIS A 15 3.13 6.19 2.09
CA HIS A 15 3.34 7.54 2.61
C HIS A 15 4.83 7.90 2.64
N ASN A 16 5.68 7.02 3.15
CA ASN A 16 7.13 7.23 3.15
C ASN A 16 7.72 7.34 1.74
N LEU A 17 7.19 6.60 0.77
CA LEU A 17 7.66 6.68 -0.62
C LEU A 17 7.18 7.95 -1.33
N GLU A 18 6.05 8.51 -0.91
CA GLU A 18 5.51 9.77 -1.44
C GLU A 18 6.21 10.98 -0.84
N THR A 19 6.58 10.93 0.45
CA THR A 19 7.25 12.03 1.15
C THR A 19 8.75 12.12 0.87
N ASN A 20 9.41 11.00 0.55
CA ASN A 20 10.86 11.00 0.32
C ASN A 20 11.30 11.52 -1.07
N ASN A 21 10.38 12.03 -1.92
CA ASN A 21 10.64 12.63 -3.25
C ASN A 21 11.57 11.85 -4.20
N LYS A 22 11.83 10.57 -3.92
CA LYS A 22 12.58 9.68 -4.81
C LYS A 22 11.63 9.17 -5.90
N GLU A 23 12.11 9.08 -7.14
CA GLU A 23 11.36 8.54 -8.29
C GLU A 23 11.01 7.06 -8.10
N ASN A 24 9.98 6.79 -7.29
CA ASN A 24 9.50 5.46 -6.95
C ASN A 24 8.08 5.21 -7.49
N ASN A 25 7.69 5.93 -8.54
CA ASN A 25 6.35 5.89 -9.12
C ASN A 25 5.87 4.47 -9.46
N GLY A 26 6.78 3.59 -9.92
CA GLY A 26 6.47 2.18 -10.16
C GLY A 26 6.14 1.38 -8.89
N VAL A 27 6.87 1.64 -7.81
CA VAL A 27 6.67 0.99 -6.50
C VAL A 27 5.39 1.51 -5.85
N GLN A 28 5.15 2.83 -5.87
CA GLN A 28 3.93 3.45 -5.38
C GLN A 28 2.69 2.86 -6.07
N ARG A 29 2.70 2.75 -7.42
CA ARG A 29 1.60 2.12 -8.18
C ARG A 29 1.34 0.68 -7.76
N ARG A 30 2.40 -0.11 -7.52
CA ARG A 30 2.28 -1.49 -7.06
C ARG A 30 1.63 -1.56 -5.68
N ILE A 31 2.13 -0.77 -4.72
CA ILE A 31 1.59 -0.73 -3.35
C ILE A 31 0.13 -0.30 -3.33
N ARG A 32 -0.25 0.73 -4.11
CA ARG A 32 -1.66 1.15 -4.25
C ARG A 32 -2.55 0.05 -4.82
N ARG A 33 -2.04 -0.78 -5.75
CA ARG A 33 -2.79 -1.93 -6.27
C ARG A 33 -2.96 -3.02 -5.21
N ASP A 34 -1.91 -3.30 -4.45
CA ASP A 34 -1.93 -4.33 -3.41
C ASP A 34 -2.88 -3.95 -2.27
N ILE A 35 -2.90 -2.68 -1.84
CA ILE A 35 -3.89 -2.13 -0.90
C ILE A 35 -5.31 -2.38 -1.42
N ARG A 36 -5.62 -1.96 -2.66
CA ARG A 36 -6.96 -2.15 -3.25
C ARG A 36 -7.38 -3.61 -3.33
N ASN A 37 -6.46 -4.51 -3.64
CA ASN A 37 -6.75 -5.94 -3.73
C ASN A 37 -7.03 -6.54 -2.34
N LEU A 38 -6.30 -6.11 -1.32
CA LEU A 38 -6.52 -6.54 0.06
C LEU A 38 -7.83 -5.98 0.60
N GLU A 39 -8.13 -4.69 0.39
CA GLU A 39 -9.40 -4.07 0.78
C GLU A 39 -10.60 -4.72 0.09
N LYS A 40 -10.46 -5.19 -1.15
CA LYS A 40 -11.49 -5.97 -1.84
C LYS A 40 -11.68 -7.37 -1.23
N LYS A 41 -10.60 -8.02 -0.79
CA LYS A 41 -10.67 -9.34 -0.15
C LYS A 41 -11.28 -9.29 1.25
N GLU A 42 -11.09 -8.17 1.96
CA GLU A 42 -11.70 -7.92 3.27
C GLU A 42 -13.16 -7.47 3.21
N LYS A 43 -13.62 -6.96 2.05
CA LYS A 43 -15.04 -6.58 1.83
C LYS A 43 -15.91 -7.77 1.39
N ILE A 44 -15.48 -9.00 1.64
CA ILE A 44 -16.22 -10.24 1.38
C ILE A 44 -16.62 -10.84 2.71
#